data_AF-A0A4Z0PUG0-F1
#
_entry.id   AF-A0A4Z0PUG0-F1
#
_cell.length_a   1.000
_cell.length_b   1.000
_cell.length_c   1.000
_cell.angle_alpha   90.00
_cell.angle_beta   90.00
_cell.angle_gamma   90.00
#
_symmetry.space_group_name_H-M   'P 1'
#
loop_
_entity.id
_entity.type
_entity.pdbx_description
1 polymer ?
#
loop_
_entity_poly.entity_id
_entity_poly.type
_entity_poly.pdbx_seq_one_letter_code
_entity_poly.pdbx_strand_id
1 'polypeptide(L)'
;MKKIILPALAALLLLTTACEQEKVAPTQAPEASATAQDASVSTIPCYYPDNCVLQARAARTYLGVTPALPYGLTYWTGKQAIINTQRPRIGSVAICAENNYYQGQRVGHVALVIGITGTGSSAIIRLHEANYGGQYCRKDRSGTAAQLKIAGYFY
;
A
#
# COMPACT_ATOMS: atom_id res chain seq x y z
N MET A 1 -73.18 4.79 16.75
CA MET A 1 -73.50 5.43 15.46
C MET A 1 -72.91 6.85 15.42
N LYS A 2 -71.91 7.11 14.59
CA LYS A 2 -71.58 8.45 14.07
C LYS A 2 -70.67 8.28 12.85
N LYS A 3 -71.20 8.65 11.69
CA LYS A 3 -70.54 8.69 10.37
C LYS A 3 -70.00 10.10 10.14
N ILE A 4 -68.76 10.22 9.65
CA ILE A 4 -68.19 11.42 9.01
C ILE A 4 -67.15 10.90 7.99
N ILE A 5 -67.51 10.66 6.73
CA ILE A 5 -67.44 11.55 5.53
C ILE A 5 -66.03 12.12 5.27
N LEU A 6 -65.35 11.48 4.31
CA LEU A 6 -64.25 12.00 3.47
C LEU A 6 -64.81 12.97 2.42
N PRO A 7 -64.04 13.97 1.91
CA PRO A 7 -63.14 13.78 0.74
C PRO A 7 -61.90 14.72 0.84
N ALA A 8 -60.95 14.91 -0.07
CA ALA A 8 -60.67 14.62 -1.47
C ALA A 8 -59.12 14.67 -1.59
N LEU A 9 -58.47 13.75 -2.30
CA LEU A 9 -58.01 13.93 -3.69
C LEU A 9 -56.95 15.04 -3.87
N ALA A 10 -55.68 14.64 -3.99
CA ALA A 10 -54.70 15.27 -4.86
C ALA A 10 -53.63 14.25 -5.22
N ALA A 11 -53.82 13.60 -6.37
CA ALA A 11 -52.82 12.77 -7.01
C ALA A 11 -51.74 13.67 -7.63
N LEU A 12 -50.49 13.50 -7.22
CA LEU A 12 -49.35 14.11 -7.89
C LEU A 12 -48.60 13.00 -8.63
N LEU A 13 -48.91 12.85 -9.92
CA LEU A 13 -48.12 12.05 -10.85
C LEU A 13 -46.78 12.77 -11.09
N LEU A 14 -45.68 12.21 -10.60
CA LEU A 14 -44.38 12.48 -11.17
C LEU A 14 -44.14 11.49 -12.30
N LEU A 15 -44.23 11.96 -13.55
CA LEU A 15 -43.62 11.25 -14.68
C LEU A 15 -42.11 11.49 -14.60
N THR A 16 -41.37 10.50 -14.07
CA THR A 16 -39.93 10.40 -14.34
C THR A 16 -39.77 9.63 -15.63
N THR A 17 -39.42 10.33 -16.70
CA THR A 17 -38.85 9.74 -17.92
C THR A 17 -37.62 8.92 -17.54
N ALA A 18 -37.75 7.60 -17.60
CA ALA A 18 -36.63 6.69 -17.54
C ALA A 18 -35.78 6.90 -18.80
N CYS A 19 -34.60 7.48 -18.63
CA CYS A 19 -33.54 7.34 -19.63
C CYS A 19 -32.96 5.94 -19.40
N GLU A 20 -33.27 5.01 -20.29
CA GLU A 20 -32.57 3.73 -20.38
C GLU A 20 -31.07 4.02 -20.52
N GLN A 21 -30.30 3.83 -19.45
CA GLN A 21 -28.86 3.69 -19.58
C GLN A 21 -28.59 2.32 -20.16
N GLU A 22 -28.29 2.30 -21.45
CA GLU A 22 -27.61 1.21 -22.11
C GLU A 22 -26.38 0.83 -21.29
N LYS A 23 -26.43 -0.35 -20.67
CA LYS A 23 -25.33 -0.96 -19.93
C LYS A 23 -24.26 -1.35 -20.95
N VAL A 24 -23.45 -0.39 -21.37
CA VAL A 24 -22.18 -0.67 -22.02
C VAL A 24 -21.31 -1.34 -20.96
N ALA A 25 -21.13 -2.66 -21.12
CA ALA A 25 -20.21 -3.41 -20.30
C ALA A 25 -18.84 -2.72 -20.33
N PRO A 26 -18.17 -2.50 -19.19
CA PRO A 26 -16.84 -1.94 -19.22
C PRO A 26 -15.94 -2.94 -19.95
N THR A 27 -15.53 -2.58 -21.16
CA THR A 27 -14.39 -3.19 -21.84
C THR A 27 -13.24 -3.15 -20.85
N GLN A 28 -12.88 -4.30 -20.30
CA GLN A 28 -11.71 -4.45 -19.47
C GLN A 28 -10.53 -3.95 -20.31
N ALA A 29 -9.99 -2.80 -19.93
CA ALA A 29 -8.70 -2.36 -20.42
C ALA A 29 -7.73 -3.53 -20.18
N PRO A 30 -6.91 -3.92 -21.17
CA PRO A 30 -5.96 -5.01 -20.99
C PRO A 30 -5.12 -4.69 -19.77
N GLU A 31 -5.13 -5.61 -18.80
CA GLU A 31 -4.25 -5.58 -17.64
C GLU A 31 -2.82 -5.40 -18.17
N ALA A 32 -2.25 -4.24 -17.90
CA ALA A 32 -0.88 -3.94 -18.25
C ALA A 32 -0.01 -4.98 -17.54
N SER A 33 0.45 -5.96 -18.31
CA SER A 33 1.36 -7.00 -17.88
C SER A 33 2.59 -6.35 -17.24
N ALA A 34 2.81 -6.67 -15.97
CA ALA A 34 3.83 -6.07 -15.11
C ALA A 34 5.24 -6.59 -15.45
N THR A 35 5.77 -6.26 -16.63
CA THR A 35 7.06 -6.82 -17.08
C THR A 35 8.18 -5.81 -17.39
N ALA A 36 8.02 -4.52 -17.10
CA ALA A 36 9.05 -3.51 -17.45
C ALA A 36 9.68 -2.71 -16.28
N GLN A 37 9.28 -2.92 -15.03
CA GLN A 37 9.81 -2.13 -13.88
C GLN A 37 10.94 -2.80 -13.08
N ASP A 38 11.41 -3.98 -13.47
CA ASP A 38 12.42 -4.72 -12.68
C ASP A 38 13.86 -4.18 -12.89
N ALA A 39 14.13 -3.49 -14.01
CA ALA A 39 15.49 -3.11 -14.40
C ALA A 39 16.05 -1.86 -13.68
N SER A 40 15.23 -0.87 -13.32
CA SER A 40 15.70 0.36 -12.65
C SER A 40 15.94 0.19 -11.15
N VAL A 41 15.44 -0.91 -10.58
CA VAL A 41 15.41 -1.13 -9.13
C VAL A 41 16.63 -1.94 -8.66
N SER A 42 17.23 -2.73 -9.56
CA SER A 42 18.46 -3.50 -9.30
C SER A 42 19.72 -2.64 -9.06
N THR A 43 19.67 -1.34 -9.32
CA THR A 43 20.82 -0.41 -9.17
C THR A 43 20.69 0.52 -7.96
N ILE A 44 19.69 0.34 -7.10
CA ILE A 44 19.49 1.22 -5.94
C ILE A 44 20.75 1.23 -5.07
N PRO A 45 21.40 2.39 -4.89
CA PRO A 45 22.58 2.48 -4.05
C PRO A 45 22.21 2.28 -2.58
N CYS A 46 23.13 1.70 -1.83
CA CYS A 46 22.99 1.68 -0.39
C CYS A 46 23.62 2.94 0.20
N TYR A 47 22.78 3.89 0.58
CA TYR A 47 23.19 5.17 1.16
C TYR A 47 23.33 5.08 2.68
N TYR A 48 22.49 4.28 3.34
CA TYR A 48 22.41 4.20 4.80
C TYR A 48 22.39 2.74 5.29
N PRO A 49 23.57 2.09 5.34
CA PRO A 49 23.69 0.66 5.64
C PRO A 49 23.08 0.21 6.98
N ASP A 50 23.07 1.10 7.95
CA ASP A 50 22.75 0.86 9.35
C ASP A 50 21.36 1.38 9.75
N ASN A 51 20.59 1.92 8.80
CA ASN A 51 19.30 2.52 9.10
C ASN A 51 18.26 2.24 8.00
N CYS A 52 17.32 1.35 8.31
CA CYS A 52 16.23 0.96 7.40
C CYS A 52 15.40 2.16 6.89
N VAL A 53 15.12 3.15 7.76
CA VAL A 53 14.30 4.31 7.40
C VAL A 53 15.05 5.26 6.48
N LEU A 54 16.32 5.57 6.81
CA LEU A 54 17.13 6.44 5.98
C LEU A 54 17.38 5.81 4.61
N GLN A 55 17.65 4.49 4.57
CA GLN A 55 17.82 3.78 3.31
C GLN A 55 16.53 3.79 2.47
N ALA A 56 15.38 3.46 3.06
CA ALA A 56 14.11 3.47 2.33
C ALA A 56 13.75 4.87 1.82
N ARG A 57 14.04 5.93 2.61
CA ARG A 57 13.84 7.32 2.18
C ARG A 57 14.75 7.67 1.00
N ALA A 58 16.04 7.38 1.11
CA ALA A 58 17.02 7.67 0.05
C ALA A 58 16.71 6.92 -1.25
N ALA A 59 16.31 5.64 -1.14
CA ALA A 59 15.93 4.83 -2.28
C ALA A 59 14.67 5.37 -2.98
N ARG A 60 13.67 5.86 -2.23
CA ARG A 60 12.49 6.50 -2.84
C ARG A 60 12.82 7.82 -3.52
N THR A 61 13.71 8.62 -2.93
CA THR A 61 14.23 9.84 -3.58
C THR A 61 14.94 9.52 -4.89
N TYR A 62 15.80 8.49 -4.90
CA TYR A 62 16.50 8.02 -6.09
C TYR A 62 15.51 7.58 -7.20
N LEU A 63 14.42 6.90 -6.82
CA LEU A 63 13.36 6.49 -7.74
C LEU A 63 12.37 7.62 -8.10
N GLY A 64 12.51 8.83 -7.55
CA GLY A 64 11.61 9.95 -7.80
C GLY A 64 10.18 9.74 -7.30
N VAL A 65 9.98 8.89 -6.27
CA VAL A 65 8.64 8.55 -5.75
C VAL A 65 8.18 9.62 -4.75
N THR A 66 6.99 10.17 -4.96
CA THR A 66 6.33 11.12 -4.06
C THR A 66 5.05 10.54 -3.46
N PRO A 67 4.65 10.96 -2.23
CA PRO A 67 5.37 11.84 -1.32
C PRO A 67 6.59 11.19 -0.64
N ALA A 68 7.51 12.01 -0.15
CA ALA A 68 8.67 11.54 0.60
C ALA A 68 8.25 10.80 1.89
N LEU A 69 9.07 9.83 2.31
CA LEU A 69 8.83 9.10 3.56
C LEU A 69 8.93 10.05 4.76
N PRO A 70 7.90 10.16 5.63
CA PRO A 70 7.91 11.07 6.78
C PRO A 70 9.08 10.86 7.74
N TYR A 71 9.39 11.87 8.53
CA TYR A 71 10.35 11.80 9.63
C TYR A 71 9.72 11.17 10.88
N GLY A 72 10.53 10.92 11.92
CA GLY A 72 10.03 10.41 13.21
C GLY A 72 9.68 8.92 13.23
N LEU A 73 10.10 8.15 12.22
CA LEU A 73 9.83 6.70 12.10
C LEU A 73 10.81 5.85 12.93
N THR A 74 11.15 6.27 14.15
CA THR A 74 12.05 5.50 15.02
C THR A 74 11.36 4.24 15.52
N TYR A 75 10.13 4.38 16.03
CA TYR A 75 9.40 3.30 16.70
C TYR A 75 8.29 2.72 15.84
N TRP A 76 7.85 1.52 16.21
CA TRP A 76 6.82 0.76 15.52
C TRP A 76 5.51 1.53 15.40
N THR A 77 5.11 2.24 16.45
CA THR A 77 3.89 3.07 16.46
C THR A 77 3.91 4.14 15.38
N GLY A 78 5.04 4.86 15.23
CA GLY A 78 5.21 5.86 14.18
C GLY A 78 5.20 5.25 12.78
N LYS A 79 5.82 4.07 12.61
CA LYS A 79 5.81 3.33 11.34
C LYS A 79 4.41 2.83 10.97
N GLN A 80 3.62 2.36 11.93
CA GLN A 80 2.25 1.94 11.68
C GLN A 80 1.35 3.10 11.27
N ALA A 81 1.53 4.27 11.90
CA ALA A 81 0.70 5.44 11.66
C ALA A 81 0.76 5.97 10.21
N ILE A 82 1.83 5.64 9.47
CA ILE A 82 1.98 6.07 8.07
C ILE A 82 1.39 5.06 7.07
N ILE A 83 0.93 3.89 7.50
CA ILE A 83 0.33 2.91 6.57
C ILE A 83 -0.91 3.53 5.92
N ASN A 84 -0.90 3.67 4.60
CA ASN A 84 -1.99 4.25 3.83
C ASN A 84 -2.63 3.27 2.83
N THR A 85 -2.06 2.07 2.68
CA THR A 85 -2.62 1.01 1.83
C THR A 85 -2.20 -0.38 2.29
N GLN A 86 -2.99 -1.38 1.88
CA GLN A 86 -2.70 -2.81 2.07
C GLN A 86 -2.26 -3.50 0.77
N ARG A 87 -2.18 -2.74 -0.33
CA ARG A 87 -1.80 -3.27 -1.64
C ARG A 87 -0.32 -2.96 -1.91
N PRO A 88 0.52 -3.98 -2.16
CA PRO A 88 1.91 -3.74 -2.51
C PRO A 88 1.99 -3.02 -3.86
N ARG A 89 2.96 -2.12 -3.97
CA ARG A 89 3.32 -1.46 -5.23
C ARG A 89 4.83 -1.31 -5.32
N ILE A 90 5.42 -1.52 -6.49
CA ILE A 90 6.85 -1.24 -6.71
C ILE A 90 7.12 0.24 -6.39
N GLY A 91 8.16 0.50 -5.59
CA GLY A 91 8.51 1.83 -5.08
C GLY A 91 7.79 2.26 -3.79
N SER A 92 6.81 1.47 -3.31
CA SER A 92 6.21 1.68 -1.98
C SER A 92 7.15 1.21 -0.86
N VAL A 93 6.94 1.71 0.36
CA VAL A 93 7.64 1.22 1.55
C VAL A 93 6.75 0.20 2.27
N ALA A 94 7.23 -1.03 2.40
CA ALA A 94 6.63 -2.04 3.26
C ALA A 94 6.96 -1.75 4.73
N ILE A 95 5.95 -1.80 5.60
CA ILE A 95 6.08 -1.59 7.04
C ILE A 95 6.03 -2.95 7.74
N CYS A 96 7.17 -3.39 8.29
CA CYS A 96 7.38 -4.75 8.77
C CYS A 96 7.37 -4.84 10.30
N ALA A 97 6.53 -5.73 10.82
CA ALA A 97 6.32 -5.99 12.23
C ALA A 97 7.43 -6.91 12.79
N GLU A 98 8.63 -6.36 12.99
CA GLU A 98 9.74 -7.09 13.61
C GLU A 98 9.70 -7.06 15.15
N ASN A 99 10.34 -8.05 15.76
CA ASN A 99 10.43 -8.19 17.22
C ASN A 99 11.76 -7.62 17.74
N ASN A 100 12.09 -6.40 17.31
CA ASN A 100 13.26 -5.65 17.74
C ASN A 100 12.83 -4.50 18.69
N TYR A 101 13.63 -4.27 19.72
CA TYR A 101 13.33 -3.30 20.78
C TYR A 101 14.52 -2.36 21.01
N TYR A 102 14.22 -1.09 21.27
CA TYR A 102 15.18 -0.06 21.63
C TYR A 102 14.56 0.77 22.76
N GLN A 103 15.30 0.91 23.87
CA GLN A 103 14.81 1.60 25.08
C GLN A 103 13.43 1.08 25.57
N GLY A 104 13.23 -0.23 25.51
CA GLY A 104 11.96 -0.87 25.91
C GLY A 104 10.80 -0.68 24.91
N GLN A 105 11.00 0.03 23.81
CA GLN A 105 9.99 0.26 22.79
C GLN A 105 10.26 -0.55 21.53
N ARG A 106 9.21 -1.12 20.95
CA ARG A 106 9.30 -1.88 19.69
C ARG A 106 9.68 -0.93 18.56
N VAL A 107 10.71 -1.30 17.79
CA VAL A 107 11.24 -0.46 16.70
C VAL A 107 10.53 -0.80 15.39
N GLY A 108 10.34 -2.09 15.08
CA GLY A 108 9.87 -2.55 13.77
C GLY A 108 10.88 -2.28 12.65
N HIS A 109 10.47 -2.47 11.39
CA HIS A 109 11.35 -2.32 10.24
C HIS A 109 10.62 -1.73 9.03
N VAL A 110 11.35 -1.16 8.09
CA VAL A 110 10.80 -0.68 6.82
C VAL A 110 11.69 -1.11 5.66
N ALA A 111 11.09 -1.44 4.52
CA ALA A 111 11.81 -1.92 3.35
C ALA A 111 11.16 -1.39 2.07
N LEU A 112 11.95 -1.17 1.02
CA LEU A 112 11.42 -0.76 -0.27
C LEU A 112 10.89 -1.98 -1.03
N VAL A 113 9.68 -1.90 -1.60
CA VAL A 113 9.17 -2.92 -2.51
C VAL A 113 9.81 -2.74 -3.88
N ILE A 114 10.54 -3.75 -4.33
CA ILE A 114 11.31 -3.71 -5.58
C ILE A 114 10.74 -4.60 -6.69
N GLY A 115 9.89 -5.56 -6.34
CA GLY A 115 9.27 -6.46 -7.29
C GLY A 115 8.05 -7.13 -6.69
N ILE A 116 7.08 -7.44 -7.54
CA ILE A 116 5.86 -8.16 -7.15
C ILE A 116 5.57 -9.19 -8.23
N THR A 117 5.37 -10.44 -7.83
CA THR A 117 4.99 -11.51 -8.74
C THR A 117 3.70 -12.16 -8.25
N GLY A 118 2.71 -12.28 -9.12
CA GLY A 118 1.37 -12.76 -8.78
C GLY A 118 0.47 -11.67 -8.19
N THR A 119 -0.68 -12.07 -7.65
CA THR A 119 -1.73 -11.17 -7.16
C THR A 119 -2.33 -11.64 -5.83
N GLY A 120 -3.03 -10.74 -5.15
CA GLY A 120 -3.72 -11.04 -3.89
C GLY A 120 -2.78 -11.42 -2.74
N SER A 121 -3.28 -12.24 -1.81
CA SER A 121 -2.55 -12.68 -0.62
C SER A 121 -1.35 -13.59 -0.91
N SER A 122 -1.32 -14.19 -2.10
CA SER A 122 -0.26 -15.09 -2.54
C SER A 122 0.84 -14.40 -3.35
N ALA A 123 0.72 -13.08 -3.56
CA ALA A 123 1.74 -12.30 -4.25
C ALA A 123 3.09 -12.42 -3.52
N ILE A 124 4.13 -12.74 -4.28
CA ILE A 124 5.51 -12.76 -3.81
C ILE A 124 6.06 -11.34 -3.96
N ILE A 125 6.45 -10.75 -2.83
CA ILE A 125 6.99 -9.40 -2.75
C ILE A 125 8.49 -9.53 -2.58
N ARG A 126 9.23 -8.82 -3.42
CA ARG A 126 10.68 -8.62 -3.30
C ARG A 126 10.93 -7.29 -2.60
N LEU A 127 11.71 -7.33 -1.53
CA LEU A 127 12.08 -6.18 -0.71
C LEU A 127 13.56 -5.86 -0.89
N HIS A 128 13.90 -4.58 -0.88
CA HIS A 128 15.26 -4.06 -0.73
C HIS A 128 15.37 -3.27 0.56
N GLU A 129 16.31 -3.63 1.41
CA GLU A 129 16.42 -3.10 2.77
C GLU A 129 17.87 -3.01 3.27
N ALA A 130 18.03 -2.29 4.37
CA ALA A 130 19.28 -2.16 5.12
C ALA A 130 19.01 -2.35 6.62
N ASN A 131 19.99 -2.82 7.37
CA ASN A 131 19.88 -3.11 8.80
C ASN A 131 18.74 -4.09 9.14
N TYR A 132 18.55 -5.12 8.32
CA TYR A 132 17.69 -6.26 8.65
C TYR A 132 18.54 -7.36 9.29
N GLY A 133 18.20 -7.78 10.50
CA GLY A 133 18.94 -8.85 11.21
C GLY A 133 20.42 -8.52 11.46
N GLY A 134 20.77 -7.24 11.61
CA GLY A 134 22.15 -6.78 11.84
C GLY A 134 23.04 -6.76 10.60
N GLN A 135 22.50 -6.98 9.40
CA GLN A 135 23.27 -6.94 8.16
C GLN A 135 23.33 -5.55 7.54
N TYR A 136 24.55 -5.14 7.14
CA TYR A 136 24.83 -3.89 6.45
C TYR A 136 24.47 -4.00 4.96
N CYS A 137 23.47 -3.24 4.51
CA CYS A 137 23.04 -3.12 3.10
C CYS A 137 22.66 -4.42 2.34
N ARG A 138 21.80 -4.28 1.33
CA ARG A 138 21.57 -5.28 0.27
C ARG A 138 21.12 -6.65 0.76
N LYS A 139 20.17 -6.66 1.70
CA LYS A 139 19.34 -7.85 1.85
C LYS A 139 18.17 -7.70 0.90
N ASP A 140 18.18 -8.49 -0.16
CA ASP A 140 16.96 -8.70 -0.93
C ASP A 140 16.23 -9.89 -0.29
N ARG A 141 15.00 -9.66 0.19
CA ARG A 141 14.14 -10.73 0.70
C ARG A 141 12.92 -10.88 -0.18
N SER A 142 12.49 -12.12 -0.35
CA SER A 142 11.30 -12.46 -1.12
C SER A 142 10.35 -13.31 -0.29
N GLY A 143 9.06 -13.04 -0.40
CA GLY A 143 8.02 -13.84 0.25
C GLY A 143 6.64 -13.19 0.16
N THR A 144 5.64 -13.88 0.67
CA THR A 144 4.31 -13.29 0.87
C THR A 144 4.36 -12.22 1.96
N ALA A 145 3.36 -11.33 1.98
CA ALA A 145 3.23 -10.30 3.01
C ALA A 145 3.29 -10.89 4.43
N ALA A 146 2.63 -12.03 4.66
CA ALA A 146 2.64 -12.72 5.94
C ALA A 146 4.04 -13.26 6.33
N GLN A 147 4.73 -13.92 5.40
CA GLN A 147 6.10 -14.44 5.63
C GLN A 147 7.09 -13.31 5.94
N LEU A 148 6.90 -12.15 5.30
CA LEU A 148 7.74 -10.97 5.49
C LEU A 148 7.29 -10.10 6.67
N LYS A 149 6.20 -10.48 7.36
CA LYS A 149 5.58 -9.74 8.48
C LYS A 149 5.18 -8.31 8.11
N ILE A 150 4.73 -8.08 6.89
CA ILE A 150 4.29 -6.78 6.41
C ILE A 150 2.90 -6.47 6.99
N ALA A 151 2.78 -5.34 7.70
CA ALA A 151 1.52 -4.85 8.25
C ALA A 151 0.75 -3.91 7.30
N GLY A 152 1.44 -3.39 6.29
CA GLY A 152 0.89 -2.50 5.29
C GLY A 152 2.00 -1.75 4.56
N TYR A 153 1.60 -0.80 3.71
CA TYR A 153 2.53 -0.05 2.88
C TYR A 153 2.28 1.45 2.99
N PHE A 154 3.33 2.21 2.74
CA PHE A 154 3.27 3.62 2.42
C PHE A 154 3.57 3.81 0.94
N TYR A 155 2.66 4.45 0.22
CA TYR A 155 2.87 4.90 -1.14
C TYR A 155 2.61 6.41 -1.24
#